data_AF-A0A7W0DIC6-F1
#
_entry.id   AF-A0A7W0DIC6-F1
#
_cell.length_a   1.000
_cell.length_b   1.000
_cell.length_c   1.000
_cell.angle_alpha   90.00
_cell.angle_beta   90.00
_cell.angle_gamma   90.00
#
_symmetry.space_group_name_H-M   'P 1'
#
loop_
_entity.id
_entity.type
_entity.pdbx_description
1 polymer ?
#
loop_
_entity_poly.entity_id
_entity_poly.type
_entity_poly.pdbx_seq_one_letter_code
_entity_poly.pdbx_strand_id
1 'polypeptide(L)'
;MTDLIRALTDLWKVVFGPRPQGRHRADRATAVPPLLAPPIPPAPPAWPRSPRPRSPYGIDEPLNGHETALVRPYLVAHEEREQLRERRLALLLALDGFDVGPDVIHGVRVGVGVAA
;
A
#
# COMPACT_ATOMS: atom_id res chain seq x y z
N MET A 1 9.29 7.39 36.33
CA MET A 1 10.08 6.75 35.24
C MET A 1 9.48 5.42 34.77
N THR A 2 8.85 4.65 35.65
CA THR A 2 8.14 3.39 35.33
C THR A 2 6.96 3.55 34.37
N ASP A 3 6.33 4.71 34.38
CA ASP A 3 5.13 4.98 33.56
C ASP A 3 5.48 5.19 32.08
N LEU A 4 6.64 5.76 31.80
CA LEU A 4 7.16 5.93 30.43
C LEU A 4 7.47 4.57 29.79
N ILE A 5 8.04 3.65 30.58
CA ILE A 5 8.37 2.29 30.12
C ILE A 5 7.10 1.50 29.82
N ARG A 6 6.06 1.63 30.66
CA ARG A 6 4.74 1.02 30.42
C ARG A 6 4.07 1.60 29.16
N ALA A 7 4.05 2.92 29.02
CA ALA A 7 3.49 3.56 27.84
C ALA A 7 4.19 3.11 26.53
N LEU A 8 5.52 2.98 26.55
CA LEU A 8 6.28 2.53 25.39
C LEU A 8 5.99 1.05 25.05
N THR A 9 5.87 0.20 26.06
CA THR A 9 5.57 -1.23 25.86
C THR A 9 4.14 -1.46 25.37
N ASP A 10 3.17 -0.69 25.84
CA ASP A 10 1.80 -0.74 25.35
C ASP A 10 1.69 -0.26 23.90
N LEU A 11 2.40 0.83 23.56
CA LEU A 11 2.47 1.33 22.19
C LEU A 11 3.07 0.29 21.23
N TRP A 12 4.13 -0.41 21.65
CA TRP A 12 4.73 -1.49 20.87
C TRP A 12 3.77 -2.65 20.60
N LYS A 13 2.97 -3.05 21.59
CA LYS A 13 1.96 -4.12 21.43
C LYS A 13 0.84 -3.74 20.46
N VAL A 14 0.47 -2.46 20.38
CA VAL A 14 -0.53 -2.01 19.41
C VAL A 14 0.01 -2.04 17.98
N VAL A 15 1.28 -1.66 17.80
CA VAL A 15 1.92 -1.59 16.47
C VAL A 15 2.29 -2.97 15.94
N PHE A 16 2.87 -3.83 16.79
CA PHE A 16 3.43 -5.11 16.39
C PHE A 16 2.65 -6.32 16.90
N GLY A 17 1.58 -6.10 17.66
CA GLY A 17 0.75 -7.18 18.18
C GLY A 17 0.01 -7.92 17.06
N PRO A 18 -0.28 -9.22 17.26
CA PRO A 18 -1.04 -10.00 16.31
C PRO A 18 -2.42 -9.36 16.14
N ARG A 19 -2.70 -8.85 14.94
CA ARG A 19 -4.05 -8.38 14.59
C ARG A 19 -4.99 -9.59 14.65
N PRO A 20 -6.18 -9.48 15.28
CA PRO A 20 -7.16 -10.55 15.22
C PRO A 20 -7.54 -10.76 13.76
N GLN A 21 -7.08 -11.88 13.19
CA GLN A 21 -7.45 -12.30 11.84
C GLN A 21 -8.97 -12.51 11.82
N GLY A 22 -9.65 -11.78 10.93
CA GLY A 22 -11.11 -11.75 10.85
C GLY A 22 -11.71 -13.14 10.66
N ARG A 23 -12.69 -13.47 11.49
CA ARG A 23 -13.48 -14.71 11.48
C ARG A 23 -14.50 -14.75 10.32
N HIS A 24 -14.12 -14.36 9.11
CA HIS A 24 -15.05 -14.24 7.99
C HIS A 24 -15.05 -15.44 7.02
N ARG A 25 -14.52 -16.61 7.41
CA ARG A 25 -14.43 -17.76 6.49
C ARG A 25 -14.99 -19.10 6.97
N ALA A 26 -15.83 -19.10 7.99
CA ALA A 26 -16.48 -20.34 8.40
C ALA A 26 -17.89 -20.09 8.91
N ASP A 27 -18.74 -19.50 8.08
CA ASP A 27 -20.17 -19.70 8.27
C ASP A 27 -20.90 -19.87 6.95
N ARG A 28 -21.60 -21.00 6.85
CA ARG A 28 -22.66 -21.31 5.89
C ARG A 28 -22.28 -21.67 4.44
N ALA A 29 -21.72 -22.87 4.26
CA ALA A 29 -22.16 -23.75 3.17
C ALA A 29 -22.92 -24.93 3.80
N THR A 30 -24.10 -24.64 4.35
CA THR A 30 -25.02 -25.68 4.81
C THR A 30 -25.40 -26.52 3.61
N ALA A 31 -25.01 -27.79 3.62
CA ALA A 31 -25.46 -28.77 2.66
C ALA A 31 -27.00 -28.81 2.68
N VAL A 32 -27.62 -28.38 1.60
CA VAL A 32 -29.07 -28.51 1.41
C VAL A 32 -29.33 -29.95 0.93
N PRO A 33 -30.13 -30.77 1.64
CA PRO A 33 -30.50 -32.09 1.15
C PRO A 33 -31.40 -31.95 -0.09
N PRO A 34 -31.27 -32.84 -1.10
CA PRO A 34 -32.05 -32.73 -2.33
C PRO A 34 -33.49 -33.19 -2.09
N LEU A 35 -34.33 -32.28 -1.61
CA LEU A 35 -35.78 -32.46 -1.65
C LEU A 35 -36.27 -32.01 -3.02
N LEU A 36 -36.60 -33.00 -3.87
CA LEU A 36 -37.35 -32.91 -5.13
C LEU A 36 -36.90 -31.79 -6.09
N ALA A 37 -35.89 -32.07 -6.92
CA ALA A 37 -35.59 -31.20 -8.06
C ALA A 37 -36.75 -31.22 -9.07
N PRO A 38 -37.25 -30.06 -9.53
CA PRO A 38 -38.24 -30.01 -10.61
C PRO A 38 -37.65 -30.56 -11.92
N PRO A 39 -38.48 -31.08 -12.85
CA PRO A 39 -38.00 -31.58 -14.14
C PRO A 39 -37.26 -30.46 -14.89
N ILE A 40 -36.03 -30.75 -15.31
CA ILE A 40 -35.17 -29.83 -16.04
C ILE A 40 -35.79 -29.60 -17.43
N PRO A 41 -36.11 -28.35 -17.84
CA PRO A 41 -36.59 -28.07 -19.18
C PRO A 41 -35.52 -28.42 -20.23
N PRO A 42 -35.91 -28.76 -21.47
CA PRO A 42 -34.95 -29.07 -22.53
C PRO A 42 -33.98 -27.90 -22.73
N ALA A 43 -32.69 -28.22 -22.84
CA ALA A 43 -31.64 -27.22 -22.93
C ALA A 43 -31.83 -26.33 -24.17
N PRO A 44 -31.68 -24.99 -24.06
CA PRO A 44 -31.71 -24.10 -25.21
C PRO A 44 -30.57 -24.41 -26.19
N PRO A 45 -30.69 -24.02 -27.48
CA PRO A 45 -29.64 -24.22 -28.46
C PRO A 45 -28.32 -23.63 -27.94
N ALA A 46 -27.23 -24.38 -28.13
CA ALA A 46 -25.92 -24.03 -27.61
C ALA A 46 -25.46 -22.68 -28.18
N TRP A 47 -25.50 -21.64 -27.35
CA TRP A 47 -24.82 -20.38 -27.63
C TRP A 47 -23.32 -20.64 -27.80
N PRO A 48 -22.62 -19.90 -28.67
CA PRO A 48 -21.16 -19.97 -28.72
C PRO A 48 -20.63 -19.70 -27.31
N ARG A 49 -19.89 -20.68 -26.77
CA ARG A 49 -19.32 -20.57 -25.42
C ARG A 49 -18.45 -19.32 -25.38
N SER A 50 -18.76 -18.40 -24.46
CA SER A 50 -17.85 -17.32 -24.13
C SER A 50 -16.51 -17.95 -23.68
N PRO A 51 -15.37 -17.30 -24.00
CA PRO A 51 -14.08 -17.72 -23.47
C PRO A 51 -14.17 -17.85 -21.96
N ARG A 52 -13.62 -18.95 -21.40
CA ARG A 52 -13.57 -19.14 -19.95
C ARG A 52 -12.94 -17.89 -19.31
N PRO A 53 -13.48 -17.38 -18.19
CA PRO A 53 -12.83 -16.30 -17.46
C PRO A 53 -11.41 -16.74 -17.10
N ARG A 54 -10.39 -16.11 -17.71
CA ARG A 54 -9.00 -16.32 -17.32
C ARG A 54 -8.79 -15.56 -16.01
N SER A 55 -8.10 -16.17 -15.04
CA SER A 55 -7.70 -15.43 -13.85
C SER A 55 -6.78 -14.29 -14.27
N PRO A 56 -6.78 -13.14 -13.57
CA PRO A 56 -5.88 -12.01 -13.87
C PRO A 56 -4.39 -12.38 -13.85
N TYR A 57 -4.04 -13.52 -13.24
CA TYR A 57 -2.69 -14.05 -13.11
C TYR A 57 -2.40 -15.21 -14.09
N GLY A 58 -3.34 -15.57 -14.97
CA GLY A 58 -3.20 -16.63 -15.96
C GLY A 58 -2.61 -16.16 -17.29
N ILE A 59 -1.86 -15.05 -17.27
CA ILE A 59 -1.15 -14.54 -18.43
C ILE A 59 0.22 -15.23 -18.43
N ASP A 60 0.47 -16.05 -19.44
CA ASP A 60 1.75 -16.75 -19.62
C ASP A 60 2.86 -15.79 -20.09
N GLU A 61 2.45 -14.65 -20.67
CA GLU A 61 3.35 -13.60 -21.11
C GLU A 61 3.88 -12.81 -19.90
N PRO A 62 5.21 -12.72 -19.72
CA PRO A 62 5.81 -11.90 -18.67
C PRO A 62 5.38 -10.44 -18.85
N LEU A 63 4.88 -9.81 -17.80
CA LEU A 63 4.55 -8.39 -17.84
C LEU A 63 5.83 -7.57 -18.11
N ASN A 64 5.85 -6.81 -19.21
CA ASN A 64 6.94 -5.87 -19.48
C ASN A 64 6.90 -4.71 -18.48
N GLY A 65 7.72 -4.81 -17.43
CA GLY A 65 7.81 -3.81 -16.38
C GLY A 65 8.29 -2.43 -16.86
N HIS A 66 8.83 -2.32 -18.08
CA HIS A 66 9.25 -1.04 -18.67
C HIS A 66 8.08 -0.29 -19.33
N GLU A 67 7.08 -1.02 -19.82
CA GLU A 67 5.86 -0.45 -20.42
C GLU A 67 4.77 -0.15 -19.37
N THR A 68 4.97 -0.64 -18.15
CA THR A 68 4.01 -0.48 -17.06
C THR A 68 4.51 0.61 -16.11
N ALA A 69 3.73 1.68 -15.93
CA ALA A 69 4.04 2.68 -14.91
C ALA A 69 4.04 2.00 -13.52
N LEU A 70 5.23 1.82 -12.94
CA LEU A 70 5.39 1.28 -11.59
C LEU A 70 4.91 2.34 -10.60
N VAL A 71 3.60 2.42 -10.42
CA VAL A 71 3.02 3.13 -9.28
C VAL A 71 3.48 2.33 -8.07
N ARG A 72 4.46 2.87 -7.33
CA ARG A 72 4.98 2.31 -6.09
C ARG A 72 4.46 3.18 -4.94
N PRO A 73 3.23 2.97 -4.45
CA PRO A 73 2.67 3.77 -3.36
C PRO A 73 3.61 3.85 -2.14
N TYR A 74 4.38 2.79 -1.90
CA TYR A 74 5.34 2.73 -0.80
C TYR A 74 6.64 3.50 -1.06
N LEU A 75 7.05 3.67 -2.33
CA LEU A 75 8.20 4.50 -2.68
C LEU A 75 7.86 5.98 -2.47
N VAL A 76 6.69 6.42 -2.95
CA VAL A 76 6.22 7.80 -2.75
C VAL A 76 6.14 8.13 -1.25
N ALA A 77 5.52 7.26 -0.47
CA ALA A 77 5.46 7.44 0.99
C ALA A 77 6.85 7.40 1.67
N HIS A 78 7.83 6.72 1.08
CA HIS A 78 9.21 6.72 1.56
C HIS A 78 9.91 8.05 1.23
N GLU A 79 9.81 8.51 -0.02
CA GLU A 79 10.37 9.78 -0.48
C GLU A 79 9.81 10.97 0.31
N GLU A 80 8.50 11.00 0.59
CA GLU A 80 7.88 12.01 1.44
C GLU A 80 8.46 12.04 2.86
N ARG A 81 8.78 10.86 3.42
CA ARG A 81 9.40 10.75 4.76
C ARG A 81 10.83 11.24 4.75
N GLU A 82 11.61 10.92 3.72
CA GLU A 82 12.98 11.41 3.58
C GLU A 82 12.99 12.93 3.43
N GLN A 83 12.14 13.50 2.57
CA GLN A 83 12.01 14.95 2.42
C GLN A 83 11.62 15.65 3.74
N LEU A 84 10.73 15.06 4.53
CA LEU A 84 10.36 15.60 5.83
C LEU A 84 11.54 15.56 6.83
N ARG A 85 12.37 14.50 6.79
CA ARG A 85 13.57 14.39 7.63
C ARG A 85 14.60 15.44 7.24
N GLU A 86 14.88 15.58 5.95
CA GLU A 86 15.80 16.60 5.42
C GLU A 86 15.35 17.99 5.83
N ARG A 87 14.06 18.31 5.67
CA ARG A 87 13.51 19.61 6.08
C ARG A 87 13.64 19.87 7.58
N ARG A 88 13.42 18.85 8.42
CA ARG A 88 13.63 18.98 9.88
C ARG A 88 15.09 19.24 10.22
N LEU A 89 15.99 18.53 9.57
CA LEU A 89 17.43 18.71 9.76
C LEU A 89 17.87 20.11 9.33
N ALA A 90 17.43 20.59 8.16
CA ALA A 90 17.71 21.94 7.69
C ALA A 90 17.20 23.01 8.67
N LEU A 91 16.01 22.82 9.26
CA LEU A 91 15.50 23.72 10.29
C LEU A 91 16.33 23.70 11.59
N LEU A 92 16.82 22.53 12.01
CA LEU A 92 17.70 22.42 13.17
C LEU A 92 19.04 23.14 12.92
N LEU A 93 19.65 22.92 11.76
CA LEU A 93 20.86 23.63 11.35
C LEU A 93 20.65 25.14 11.28
N ALA A 94 19.49 25.60 10.82
CA ALA A 94 19.17 27.02 10.79
C ALA A 94 19.12 27.66 12.18
N LEU A 95 18.70 26.91 13.21
CA LEU A 95 18.77 27.38 14.60
C LEU A 95 20.20 27.55 15.09
N ASP A 96 21.13 26.73 14.60
CA ASP A 96 22.56 26.84 14.84
C ASP A 96 23.24 27.90 13.94
N GLY A 97 22.45 28.60 13.10
CA GLY A 97 22.91 29.65 12.19
C GLY A 97 23.35 29.16 10.81
N PHE A 98 23.21 27.87 10.50
CA PHE A 98 23.52 27.29 9.20
C PHE A 98 22.26 27.15 8.34
N ASP A 99 22.14 27.98 7.31
CA ASP A 99 21.02 27.86 6.35
C ASP A 99 21.36 26.84 5.25
N VAL A 100 20.79 25.63 5.36
CA VAL A 100 20.92 24.54 4.37
C VAL A 100 19.58 24.33 3.63
N GLY A 101 18.79 25.40 3.51
CA GLY A 101 17.52 25.40 2.81
C GLY A 101 17.67 25.22 1.28
N PRO A 102 16.55 25.04 0.56
CA PRO A 102 16.59 24.95 -0.89
C PRO A 102 17.15 26.25 -1.51
N ASP A 103 18.13 26.11 -2.39
CA ASP A 103 18.76 27.20 -3.13
C ASP A 103 17.79 28.02 -3.98
N VAL A 104 16.55 27.57 -4.15
CA VAL A 104 15.53 28.22 -4.98
C VAL A 104 14.24 28.38 -4.19
N ILE A 105 13.85 29.63 -3.95
CA ILE A 105 12.59 29.99 -3.30
C ILE A 105 11.75 30.77 -4.33
N HIS A 106 10.54 30.29 -4.63
CA HIS A 106 9.65 30.91 -5.65
C HIS A 106 10.28 31.06 -7.05
N GLY A 107 11.19 30.17 -7.44
CA GLY A 107 11.92 30.25 -8.71
C GLY A 107 13.09 31.25 -8.70
N VAL A 108 13.33 31.92 -7.58
CA VAL A 108 14.48 32.82 -7.38
C VAL A 108 15.55 32.04 -6.64
N ARG A 109 16.78 32.07 -7.16
CA ARG A 109 17.91 31.46 -6.46
C ARG A 109 18.26 32.30 -5.22
N VAL A 110 18.14 31.71 -4.03
CA VAL A 110 18.42 32.34 -2.74
C VAL A 110 19.54 31.55 -2.09
N GLY A 111 20.77 31.82 -2.52
CA GLY A 111 21.95 31.12 -2.01
C GLY A 111 23.18 31.50 -2.81
N VAL A 112 24.21 31.99 -2.13
CA VAL A 112 25.57 32.03 -2.67
C VAL A 112 26.12 30.64 -2.38
N GLY A 113 26.21 29.79 -3.41
CA GLY A 113 26.80 28.47 -3.26
C GLY A 113 28.16 28.62 -2.58
N VAL A 114 28.34 27.97 -1.43
CA VAL A 114 29.67 27.74 -0.88
C VAL A 114 30.32 26.71 -1.80
N ALA A 115 30.94 27.20 -2.86
CA ALA A 115 31.90 26.46 -3.64
C ALA A 115 33.22 26.45 -2.86
N ALA A 116 33.62 25.24 -2.44
CA ALA A 116 34.94 24.83 -1.95
C ALA A 116 35.42 25.40 -0.60
#